data_AF-A0A397M737-F1
#
_entry.id   AF-A0A397M737-F1
#
_cell.length_a   1.000
_cell.length_b   1.000
_cell.length_c   1.000
_cell.angle_alpha   90.00
_cell.angle_beta   90.00
_cell.angle_gamma   90.00
#
_symmetry.space_group_name_H-M   'P 1'
#
loop_
_entity.id
_entity.type
_entity.pdbx_description
1 polymer ?
#
loop_
_entity_poly.entity_id
_entity_poly.type
_entity_poly.pdbx_seq_one_letter_code
_entity_poly.pdbx_strand_id
1 'polypeptide(L)'
;MKPMMLVVLLSAFSLPLSMPAVAGDDVASVTGAENVSLMHAPVNSRGRLDLHMIELSPESPLMLLSPLARKQFVDSLVFGDRGLASFSYEPIVSELSAGEAYRLLSLFGAQRAIVHIPGLRQESEADHVVVQSANPNPVFEDYPGYACSGRATCSTSMSSICMSSC
;
A
#
# COMPACT_ATOMS: atom_id res chain seq x y z
N MET A 1 -75.92 -25.43 33.62
CA MET A 1 -75.36 -24.14 34.07
C MET A 1 -74.25 -23.75 33.09
N LYS A 2 -74.48 -22.71 32.28
CA LYS A 2 -73.48 -21.94 31.50
C LYS A 2 -73.10 -20.71 32.35
N PRO A 3 -72.10 -19.88 32.00
CA PRO A 3 -70.89 -20.10 31.18
C PRO A 3 -69.64 -19.49 31.88
N MET A 4 -68.43 -19.68 31.34
CA MET A 4 -67.54 -18.51 31.24
C MET A 4 -66.50 -18.70 30.13
N MET A 5 -66.66 -17.83 29.14
CA MET A 5 -65.87 -17.65 27.94
C MET A 5 -64.72 -16.70 28.30
N LEU A 6 -63.47 -17.16 28.21
CA LEU A 6 -62.29 -16.30 28.39
C LEU A 6 -61.89 -15.77 27.01
N VAL A 7 -62.25 -14.51 26.74
CA VAL A 7 -61.82 -13.77 25.55
C VAL A 7 -60.41 -13.26 25.80
N VAL A 8 -59.44 -13.72 25.01
CA VAL A 8 -58.07 -13.18 25.00
C VAL A 8 -58.01 -12.12 23.90
N LEU A 9 -57.96 -10.85 24.29
CA LEU A 9 -57.74 -9.70 23.41
C LEU A 9 -56.24 -9.62 23.08
N LEU A 10 -55.87 -9.94 21.84
CA LEU A 10 -54.54 -9.67 21.27
C LEU A 10 -54.47 -8.21 20.84
N SER A 11 -53.83 -7.36 21.65
CA SER A 11 -53.47 -6.00 21.30
C SER A 11 -52.19 -6.00 20.46
N ALA A 12 -52.33 -5.68 19.16
CA ALA A 12 -51.19 -5.43 18.29
C ALA A 12 -50.58 -4.05 18.62
N PHE A 13 -49.50 -4.04 19.40
CA PHE A 13 -48.66 -2.85 19.59
C PHE A 13 -47.79 -2.63 18.35
N SER A 14 -48.20 -1.70 17.49
CA SER A 14 -47.39 -1.23 16.37
C SER A 14 -46.35 -0.24 16.90
N LEU A 15 -45.12 -0.69 17.15
CA LEU A 15 -43.99 0.21 17.41
C LEU A 15 -43.43 0.72 16.06
N PRO A 16 -43.34 2.04 15.82
CA PRO A 16 -42.61 2.55 14.69
C PRO A 16 -41.10 2.37 14.95
N LEU A 17 -40.48 1.43 14.25
CA LEU A 17 -39.02 1.36 14.13
C LEU A 17 -38.56 2.60 13.35
N SER A 18 -38.15 3.63 14.09
CA SER A 18 -37.37 4.73 13.52
C SER A 18 -35.98 4.20 13.22
N MET A 19 -35.68 3.95 11.94
CA MET A 19 -34.32 3.67 11.50
C MET A 19 -33.55 4.99 11.45
N PRO A 20 -32.42 5.13 12.15
CA PRO A 20 -31.53 6.27 11.92
C PRO A 20 -30.91 6.08 10.53
N ALA A 21 -31.03 7.10 9.69
CA ALA A 21 -30.28 7.20 8.45
C ALA A 21 -28.78 7.25 8.79
N VAL A 22 -28.03 6.22 8.42
CA VAL A 22 -26.58 6.28 8.40
C VAL A 22 -26.19 7.24 7.29
N ALA A 23 -25.78 8.45 7.67
CA ALA A 23 -25.00 9.32 6.82
C ALA A 23 -23.63 8.67 6.65
N GLY A 24 -23.34 8.21 5.42
CA GLY A 24 -22.03 7.66 5.07
C GLY A 24 -21.00 8.77 5.03
N ASP A 25 -20.03 8.70 5.95
CA ASP A 25 -18.84 9.53 5.98
C ASP A 25 -17.63 8.62 5.66
N ASP A 26 -17.58 8.13 4.41
CA ASP A 26 -16.58 7.16 3.93
C ASP A 26 -15.40 7.84 3.22
N VAL A 27 -14.78 8.84 3.85
CA VAL A 27 -13.53 9.46 3.33
C VAL A 27 -12.31 9.14 4.20
N ALA A 28 -12.52 8.73 5.47
CA ALA A 28 -11.42 8.40 6.39
C ALA A 28 -10.90 6.94 6.29
N SER A 29 -11.60 6.06 5.58
CA SER A 29 -11.31 4.61 5.56
C SER A 29 -10.17 4.23 4.60
N VAL A 30 -9.93 5.04 3.57
CA VAL A 30 -9.04 4.68 2.46
C VAL A 30 -7.58 5.06 2.75
N THR A 31 -7.31 6.23 3.33
CA THR A 31 -5.95 6.69 3.70
C THR A 31 -5.26 5.80 4.73
N GLY A 32 -6.03 5.05 5.53
CA GLY A 32 -5.52 4.10 6.51
C GLY A 32 -4.89 2.85 5.89
N ALA A 33 -5.54 2.21 4.91
CA ALA A 33 -5.18 0.87 4.42
C ALA A 33 -3.81 0.81 3.71
N GLU A 34 -3.40 1.89 3.05
CA GLU A 34 -2.13 1.96 2.33
C GLU A 34 -0.93 2.32 3.23
N ASN A 35 -1.14 3.21 4.20
CA ASN A 35 -0.17 3.42 5.26
C ASN A 35 -0.04 2.17 6.13
N VAL A 36 -1.11 1.38 6.28
CA VAL A 36 -1.08 0.05 6.88
C VAL A 36 -0.18 -0.90 6.07
N SER A 37 -0.24 -0.86 4.73
CA SER A 37 0.66 -1.69 3.90
C SER A 37 2.14 -1.35 4.13
N LEU A 38 2.49 -0.07 4.19
CA LEU A 38 3.87 0.38 4.48
C LEU A 38 4.29 0.03 5.91
N MET A 39 3.40 0.23 6.89
CA MET A 39 3.66 0.00 8.31
C MET A 39 3.80 -1.49 8.64
N HIS A 40 3.09 -2.37 7.93
CA HIS A 40 3.11 -3.81 8.16
C HIS A 40 3.87 -4.60 7.09
N ALA A 41 4.61 -3.90 6.22
CA ALA A 41 5.44 -4.54 5.22
C ALA A 41 6.47 -5.49 5.86
N PRO A 42 6.85 -6.59 5.16
CA PRO A 42 7.90 -7.49 5.63
C PRO A 42 9.20 -6.76 6.00
N VAL A 43 9.57 -5.73 5.24
CA VAL A 43 10.70 -4.83 5.50
C VAL A 43 10.20 -3.40 5.62
N ASN A 44 9.83 -2.98 6.83
CA ASN A 44 9.26 -1.66 7.13
C ASN A 44 10.22 -0.69 7.85
N SER A 45 11.47 -1.08 8.11
CA SER A 45 12.44 -0.28 8.87
C SER A 45 13.86 -0.68 8.51
N ARG A 46 14.84 0.21 8.82
CA ARG A 46 16.27 -0.06 8.60
C ARG A 46 16.72 -1.34 9.31
N GLY A 47 16.36 -1.53 10.59
CA GLY A 47 16.75 -2.73 11.33
C GLY A 47 16.19 -4.03 10.72
N ARG A 48 14.96 -4.00 10.18
CA ARG A 48 14.40 -5.16 9.47
C ARG A 48 15.08 -5.40 8.13
N LEU A 49 15.46 -4.34 7.42
CA LEU A 49 16.24 -4.44 6.19
C LEU A 49 17.60 -5.08 6.48
N ASP A 50 18.30 -4.64 7.52
CA ASP A 50 19.61 -5.19 7.89
C ASP A 50 19.52 -6.69 8.20
N LEU A 51 18.50 -7.12 8.98
CA LEU A 51 18.23 -8.54 9.23
C LEU A 51 17.92 -9.30 7.94
N HIS A 52 17.06 -8.75 7.08
CA HIS A 52 16.70 -9.35 5.80
C HIS A 52 17.91 -9.52 4.87
N MET A 53 18.87 -8.58 4.92
CA MET A 53 20.10 -8.64 4.12
C MET A 53 21.10 -9.66 4.66
N ILE A 54 21.13 -9.92 5.98
CA ILE A 54 21.94 -10.98 6.58
C ILE A 54 21.41 -12.36 6.19
N GLU A 55 20.09 -12.51 6.17
CA GLU A 55 19.39 -13.77 5.87
C GLU A 55 18.91 -13.84 4.41
N LEU A 56 19.60 -13.15 3.50
CA LEU A 56 19.14 -12.97 2.12
C LEU A 56 19.03 -14.30 1.38
N SER A 57 17.80 -14.81 1.28
CA SER A 57 17.47 -16.02 0.53
C SER A 57 17.64 -15.83 -0.98
N PRO A 58 18.09 -16.85 -1.73
CA PRO A 58 18.07 -16.86 -3.19
C PRO A 58 16.69 -16.56 -3.81
N GLU A 59 15.60 -16.85 -3.08
CA GLU A 59 14.23 -16.60 -3.52
C GLU A 59 13.71 -15.20 -3.17
N SER A 60 14.54 -14.36 -2.52
CA SER A 60 14.14 -13.01 -2.18
C SER A 60 13.89 -12.18 -3.45
N PRO A 61 12.85 -11.32 -3.51
CA PRO A 61 12.68 -10.39 -4.63
C PRO A 61 13.88 -9.45 -4.86
N LEU A 62 14.72 -9.23 -3.85
CA LEU A 62 15.98 -8.49 -4.00
C LEU A 62 16.99 -9.22 -4.90
N MET A 63 16.88 -10.53 -5.08
CA MET A 63 17.72 -11.33 -5.98
C MET A 63 17.35 -11.16 -7.46
N LEU A 64 16.23 -10.49 -7.78
CA LEU A 64 15.88 -10.10 -9.15
C LEU A 64 16.84 -9.03 -9.70
N LEU A 65 17.44 -8.23 -8.82
CA LEU A 65 18.42 -7.21 -9.18
C LEU A 65 19.84 -7.81 -9.19
N SER A 66 20.66 -7.33 -10.13
CA SER A 66 22.09 -7.57 -10.14
C SER A 66 22.72 -7.09 -8.83
N PRO A 67 23.90 -7.62 -8.43
CA PRO A 67 24.53 -7.20 -7.18
C PRO A 67 24.74 -5.69 -7.06
N LEU A 68 25.06 -5.00 -8.16
CA LEU A 68 25.25 -3.55 -8.19
C LEU A 68 23.91 -2.81 -8.06
N ALA A 69 22.91 -3.15 -8.88
CA ALA A 69 21.60 -2.50 -8.84
C ALA A 69 20.89 -2.73 -7.50
N ARG A 70 21.02 -3.93 -6.93
CA ARG A 70 20.53 -4.23 -5.58
C ARG A 70 21.16 -3.31 -4.55
N LYS A 71 22.48 -3.13 -4.58
CA LYS A 71 23.18 -2.22 -3.66
C LYS A 71 22.65 -0.79 -3.82
N GLN A 72 22.56 -0.29 -5.05
CA GLN A 72 22.05 1.05 -5.34
C GLN A 72 20.61 1.24 -4.83
N PHE A 73 19.76 0.25 -5.06
CA PHE A 73 18.37 0.26 -4.58
C PHE A 73 18.31 0.31 -3.05
N VAL A 74 19.01 -0.60 -2.37
CA VAL A 74 19.07 -0.70 -0.90
C VAL A 74 19.62 0.58 -0.26
N ASP A 75 20.68 1.15 -0.84
CA ASP A 75 21.30 2.40 -0.37
C ASP A 75 20.35 3.60 -0.52
N SER A 76 19.43 3.56 -1.50
CA SER A 76 18.45 4.63 -1.73
C SER A 76 17.25 4.63 -0.77
N LEU A 77 17.04 3.54 -0.01
CA LEU A 77 15.86 3.39 0.84
C LEU A 77 15.93 4.33 2.05
N VAL A 78 14.87 5.13 2.21
CA VAL A 78 14.63 5.96 3.38
C VAL A 78 13.42 5.41 4.13
N PHE A 79 13.59 5.17 5.42
CA PHE A 79 12.51 4.71 6.31
C PHE A 79 12.13 5.82 7.28
N GLY A 80 10.83 6.00 7.49
CA GLY A 80 10.27 6.82 8.56
C GLY A 80 9.53 5.97 9.60
N ASP A 81 8.77 6.63 10.49
CA ASP A 81 8.03 5.95 11.57
C ASP A 81 6.90 5.03 11.06
N ARG A 82 6.47 5.22 9.80
CA ARG A 82 5.33 4.53 9.18
C ARG A 82 5.74 3.55 8.06
N GLY A 83 7.02 3.23 7.93
CA GLY A 83 7.51 2.34 6.87
C GLY A 83 8.45 3.04 5.89
N LEU A 84 8.52 2.51 4.67
CA LEU A 84 9.32 3.09 3.59
C LEU A 84 8.77 4.47 3.22
N ALA A 85 9.61 5.51 3.32
CA ALA A 85 9.29 6.92 3.07
C ALA A 85 9.78 7.44 1.72
N SER A 86 10.86 6.87 1.18
CA SER A 86 11.25 7.09 -0.22
C SER A 86 12.23 6.04 -0.72
N PHE A 87 12.33 5.92 -2.03
CA PHE A 87 13.31 5.07 -2.71
C PHE A 87 13.65 5.64 -4.09
N SER A 88 14.82 5.26 -4.64
CA SER A 88 15.13 5.49 -6.06
C SER A 88 14.58 4.35 -6.91
N TYR A 89 13.90 4.69 -8.00
CA TYR A 89 13.38 3.72 -8.97
C TYR A 89 14.38 3.42 -10.10
N GLU A 90 15.55 4.07 -10.12
CA GLU A 90 16.54 3.92 -11.19
C GLU A 90 17.00 2.47 -11.39
N PRO A 91 17.37 1.72 -10.32
CA PRO A 91 17.78 0.32 -10.47
C PRO A 91 16.64 -0.59 -10.93
N ILE A 92 15.38 -0.21 -10.62
CA ILE A 92 14.19 -0.95 -11.03
C ILE A 92 13.99 -0.80 -12.54
N VAL A 93 14.00 0.43 -13.05
CA VAL A 93 13.77 0.70 -14.47
C VAL A 93 14.87 0.08 -15.34
N SER A 94 16.11 0.04 -14.85
CA SER A 94 17.23 -0.53 -15.60
C SER A 94 17.17 -2.04 -15.75
N GLU A 95 16.54 -2.77 -14.81
CA GLU A 95 16.70 -4.23 -14.73
C GLU A 95 15.41 -5.04 -14.61
N LEU A 96 14.29 -4.44 -14.22
CA LEU A 96 13.06 -5.19 -13.87
C LEU A 96 11.90 -4.91 -14.82
N SER A 97 11.07 -5.93 -15.04
CA SER A 97 9.72 -5.77 -15.60
C SER A 97 8.78 -5.19 -14.54
N ALA A 98 7.57 -4.76 -14.94
CA ALA A 98 6.58 -4.24 -14.00
C ALA A 98 6.13 -5.28 -12.96
N GLY A 99 5.94 -6.54 -13.37
CA GLY A 99 5.62 -7.63 -12.44
C GLY A 99 6.76 -7.94 -11.48
N GLU A 100 8.01 -7.86 -11.93
CA GLU A 100 9.20 -7.99 -11.07
C GLU A 100 9.32 -6.83 -10.07
N ALA A 101 9.15 -5.60 -10.55
CA ALA A 101 9.13 -4.41 -9.72
C ALA A 101 8.03 -4.45 -8.67
N TYR A 102 6.83 -4.90 -9.04
CA TYR A 102 5.73 -5.09 -8.11
C TYR A 102 6.10 -6.07 -6.98
N ARG A 103 6.71 -7.22 -7.32
CA ARG A 103 7.18 -8.20 -6.31
C ARG A 103 8.27 -7.62 -5.40
N LEU A 104 9.23 -6.89 -5.98
CA LEU A 104 10.28 -6.22 -5.21
C LEU A 104 9.70 -5.19 -4.24
N LEU A 105 8.85 -4.28 -4.73
CA LEU A 105 8.27 -3.20 -3.94
C LEU A 105 7.26 -3.70 -2.90
N SER A 106 6.63 -4.86 -3.13
CA SER A 106 5.76 -5.53 -2.14
C SER A 106 6.51 -5.92 -0.86
N LEU A 107 7.83 -6.15 -0.94
CA LEU A 107 8.65 -6.40 0.25
C LEU A 107 8.63 -5.22 1.23
N PHE A 108 8.40 -4.02 0.71
CA PHE A 108 8.41 -2.75 1.44
C PHE A 108 7.02 -2.11 1.54
N GLY A 109 5.96 -2.78 1.05
CA GLY A 109 4.60 -2.25 1.03
C GLY A 109 4.38 -1.11 0.03
N ALA A 110 5.29 -0.91 -0.92
CA ALA A 110 5.31 0.19 -1.88
C ALA A 110 4.87 -0.22 -3.29
N GLN A 111 4.24 -1.39 -3.44
CA GLN A 111 3.89 -1.97 -4.75
C GLN A 111 2.95 -1.10 -5.60
N ARG A 112 2.14 -0.23 -4.99
CA ARG A 112 1.31 0.74 -5.72
C ARG A 112 2.14 1.77 -6.50
N ALA A 113 3.36 2.04 -6.06
CA ALA A 113 4.20 3.08 -6.64
C ALA A 113 4.64 2.76 -8.07
N ILE A 114 4.44 1.53 -8.56
CA ILE A 114 4.79 1.14 -9.93
C ILE A 114 4.14 2.03 -11.00
N VAL A 115 2.96 2.58 -10.74
CA VAL A 115 2.24 3.48 -11.64
C VAL A 115 2.89 4.85 -11.77
N HIS A 116 3.78 5.19 -10.83
CA HIS A 116 4.54 6.45 -10.79
C HIS A 116 5.97 6.28 -11.33
N ILE A 117 6.36 5.08 -11.77
CA ILE A 117 7.71 4.81 -12.29
C ILE A 117 7.73 5.01 -13.81
N PRO A 118 8.36 6.09 -14.32
CA PRO A 118 8.45 6.32 -15.76
C PRO A 118 9.35 5.27 -16.43
N GLY A 119 8.91 4.75 -17.58
CA GLY A 119 9.70 3.82 -18.39
C GLY A 119 9.75 2.39 -17.86
N LEU A 120 8.92 2.02 -16.87
CA LEU A 120 8.86 0.65 -16.37
C LEU A 120 8.40 -0.32 -17.48
N ARG A 121 9.21 -1.36 -17.74
CA ARG A 121 8.98 -2.31 -18.83
C ARG A 121 7.75 -3.19 -18.56
N GLN A 122 6.88 -3.34 -19.56
CA GLN A 122 5.77 -4.31 -19.54
C GLN A 122 6.02 -5.31 -20.66
N GLU A 123 6.46 -6.52 -20.31
CA GLU A 123 6.94 -7.52 -21.27
C GLU A 123 5.96 -8.68 -21.46
N SER A 124 4.92 -8.73 -20.63
CA SER A 124 3.92 -9.79 -20.61
C SER A 124 2.51 -9.28 -20.30
N GLU A 125 1.50 -10.08 -20.59
CA GLU A 125 0.11 -9.81 -20.17
C GLU A 125 -0.02 -9.68 -18.65
N ALA A 126 0.76 -10.47 -17.90
CA ALA A 126 0.78 -10.37 -16.44
C ALA A 126 1.30 -8.99 -15.97
N ASP A 127 2.29 -8.42 -16.66
CA ASP A 127 2.78 -7.07 -16.36
C ASP A 127 1.71 -6.00 -16.62
N HIS A 128 0.98 -6.12 -17.73
CA HIS A 128 -0.12 -5.22 -18.07
C HIS A 128 -1.22 -5.24 -17.00
N VAL A 129 -1.62 -6.43 -16.57
CA VAL A 129 -2.62 -6.61 -15.51
C VAL A 129 -2.12 -6.01 -14.18
N VAL A 130 -0.86 -6.24 -13.81
CA VAL A 130 -0.26 -5.69 -12.60
C VAL A 130 -0.33 -4.15 -12.61
N VAL A 131 0.10 -3.50 -13.69
CA VAL A 131 0.07 -2.03 -13.80
C VAL A 131 -1.37 -1.50 -13.76
N GLN A 132 -2.31 -2.14 -14.45
CA GLN A 132 -3.72 -1.73 -14.43
C GLN A 132 -4.35 -1.89 -13.04
N SER A 133 -4.02 -2.96 -12.33
CA SER A 133 -4.54 -3.24 -10.98
C SER A 133 -3.95 -2.35 -9.91
N ALA A 134 -2.73 -1.83 -10.13
CA ALA A 134 -2.06 -0.91 -9.24
C ALA A 134 -2.49 0.56 -9.44
N ASN A 135 -3.48 0.83 -10.31
CA ASN A 135 -3.98 2.18 -10.55
C ASN A 135 -4.35 2.83 -9.20
N PRO A 136 -3.70 3.96 -8.86
CA PRO A 136 -3.83 4.52 -7.53
C PRO A 136 -5.22 5.12 -7.38
N ASN A 137 -5.80 4.94 -6.20
CA ASN A 137 -6.96 5.72 -5.80
C ASN A 137 -6.51 7.20 -5.69
N PRO A 138 -7.24 8.18 -6.24
CA PRO A 138 -6.82 9.60 -6.30
C PRO A 138 -6.56 10.29 -4.95
N VAL A 139 -6.77 9.61 -3.83
CA VAL A 139 -6.60 10.13 -2.47
C VAL A 139 -5.14 9.99 -1.96
N PHE A 140 -4.29 9.24 -2.65
CA PHE A 140 -2.92 8.97 -2.22
C PHE A 140 -1.92 9.75 -3.07
N GLU A 141 -1.19 10.67 -2.43
CA GLU A 141 -0.14 11.43 -3.09
C GLU A 141 1.22 10.81 -2.74
N ASP A 142 1.67 9.85 -3.56
CA ASP A 142 3.10 9.56 -3.68
C ASP A 142 3.68 10.55 -4.73
N TYR A 143 4.81 11.19 -4.44
CA TYR A 143 5.37 12.27 -5.26
C TYR A 143 6.58 11.77 -6.08
N PRO A 144 6.39 11.37 -7.36
CA PRO A 144 7.51 11.06 -8.24
C PRO A 144 8.36 12.30 -8.51
N GLY A 145 9.68 12.11 -8.59
CA GLY A 145 10.65 13.20 -8.72
C GLY A 145 11.06 13.85 -7.39
N TYR A 146 10.70 13.24 -6.26
CA TYR A 146 11.03 13.71 -4.92
C TYR A 146 11.55 12.57 -4.02
N ALA A 147 12.30 12.92 -2.98
CA ALA A 147 12.73 12.01 -1.92
C ALA A 147 12.39 12.60 -0.55
N CYS A 148 12.18 11.72 0.44
CA CYS A 148 11.90 12.14 1.79
C CYS A 148 13.16 12.69 2.45
N SER A 149 13.12 13.96 2.87
CA SER A 149 14.24 14.68 3.50
C SER A 149 14.03 14.95 5.00
N GLY A 150 12.80 14.77 5.46
CA GLY A 150 12.38 14.91 6.85
C GLY A 150 10.88 14.63 6.96
N ARG A 151 10.36 14.59 8.19
CA ARG A 151 8.91 14.37 8.43
C ARG A 151 8.08 15.36 7.60
N ALA A 152 7.12 14.85 6.85
CA ALA A 152 6.24 15.58 5.95
C ALA A 152 6.98 16.53 4.99
N THR A 153 8.24 16.20 4.62
CA THR A 153 9.10 17.08 3.82
C THR A 153 9.76 16.31 2.69
N CYS A 154 9.22 16.49 1.48
CA CYS A 154 9.79 15.98 0.23
C CYS A 154 10.71 17.03 -0.41
N SER A 155 11.91 16.62 -0.81
CA SER A 155 12.87 17.43 -1.57
C SER A 155 13.07 16.86 -2.97
N THR A 156 13.36 17.71 -3.96
CA THR A 156 13.51 17.27 -5.37
C THR A 156 14.59 16.21 -5.52
N SER A 157 14.25 15.10 -6.17
CA SER A 157 15.15 13.99 -6.52
C SER A 157 14.58 13.24 -7.73
N MET A 158 15.14 13.49 -8.92
CA MET A 158 14.50 13.15 -10.21
C MET A 158 14.15 11.66 -10.36
N SER A 159 15.02 10.76 -9.89
CA SER A 159 14.81 9.31 -9.99
C SER A 159 14.24 8.68 -8.71
N SER A 160 13.57 9.46 -7.86
CA SER A 160 12.99 8.98 -6.60
C SER A 160 11.49 9.20 -6.50
N ILE A 161 10.85 8.47 -5.58
CA ILE A 161 9.47 8.68 -5.17
C ILE A 161 9.44 8.99 -3.68
N CYS A 162 8.81 10.10 -3.30
CA CYS A 162 8.50 10.43 -1.92
C CYS A 162 7.13 9.84 -1.58
N MET A 163 7.08 8.91 -0.64
CA MET A 163 5.88 8.16 -0.31
C MET A 163 4.99 8.94 0.67
N SER A 164 3.70 8.60 0.71
CA SER A 164 2.71 9.11 1.67
C SER A 164 3.06 8.93 3.16
N SER A 165 4.06 8.10 3.46
CA SER A 165 4.58 7.80 4.80
C SER A 165 5.68 8.77 5.27
N CYS A 166 6.27 9.55 4.35
CA CYS A 166 7.03 10.74 4.70
C CYS A 166 6.10 11.71 5.45
#